data_AF-A0A1Y1ZVE9-F1
#
_entry.id   AF-A0A1Y1ZVE9-F1
#
_cell.length_a   1.000
_cell.length_b   1.000
_cell.length_c   1.000
_cell.angle_alpha   90.00
_cell.angle_beta   90.00
_cell.angle_gamma   90.00
#
_symmetry.space_group_name_H-M   'P 1'
#
loop_
_entity.id
_entity.type
_entity.pdbx_description
1 polymer ?
#
loop_
_entity_poly.entity_id
_entity_poly.type
_entity_poly.pdbx_seq_one_letter_code
_entity_poly.pdbx_strand_id
1 'polypeptide(L)'
;MTLASKRLESKITESDTCPFDKVMCGKGIVFQLDSGYINSDHHLGINAPSKDQAYYRFVTTWTPLAAQTHTSNWIWPADEPVLGEPYKFYSFGPTLVEGVVKRHYTFSYGNYSSMYYPLPYYLNCRSYYPLDPLHDLTISFFHPIPQLLRTEADVSILALSKYTTYLQQVTDTWFSATTKTDSKTLKLEGSTSLYPPDVPVSFLGVTTQVQFCHSPEFKTNCNPLQGVYQLRKAMNSSAYTFNFAAFNERQIATAHLLWSCTTFSSFSNAIAALSGNVLNAWSYTWGSTSHISGGLPSNQWQIEAANLHNLTLAGIQRMLVEWASTPVLELQNGNTSTDYINPPEKKEDALCGTIKMRNASYSGTLIILINICLADTVHALSKRKSSSNIFNLEKSLGWIHAESLHLQRQLLEERGVGPWKRGHEAVPVTKEFGQEFRVEDGREKDRQFILDRTSQGESPEQGDGGFHGGVPRPKYGYVSIPVDAV
;
A
#
# COMPACT_ATOMS: atom_id res chain seq x y z
N MET A 1 -4.95 -24.91 16.35
CA MET A 1 -5.35 -23.60 15.80
C MET A 1 -4.07 -22.88 15.49
N THR A 2 -3.85 -22.59 14.20
CA THR A 2 -2.63 -21.96 13.73
C THR A 2 -2.93 -20.52 13.38
N LEU A 3 -2.08 -19.61 13.85
CA LEU A 3 -2.12 -18.21 13.44
C LEU A 3 -1.22 -18.03 12.24
N ALA A 4 -1.58 -17.10 11.36
CA ALA A 4 -0.73 -16.72 10.23
C ALA A 4 0.68 -16.37 10.71
N SER A 5 1.68 -16.78 9.93
CA SER A 5 3.08 -16.50 10.23
C SER A 5 3.35 -14.99 10.14
N LYS A 6 4.24 -14.47 10.99
CA LYS A 6 4.53 -13.02 11.01
C LYS A 6 5.16 -12.52 9.70
N ARG A 7 5.93 -13.38 9.03
CA ARG A 7 6.64 -13.08 7.79
C ARG A 7 6.73 -14.34 6.93
N LEU A 8 6.56 -14.17 5.63
CA LEU A 8 6.86 -15.19 4.64
C LEU A 8 8.30 -15.01 4.18
N GLU A 9 9.11 -16.04 4.35
CA GLU A 9 10.50 -16.04 3.90
C GLU A 9 10.57 -16.47 2.43
N SER A 10 11.54 -15.91 1.70
CA SER A 10 11.75 -16.23 0.29
C SER A 10 13.19 -16.64 0.06
N LYS A 11 13.38 -17.66 -0.78
CA LYS A 11 14.69 -18.06 -1.26
C LYS A 11 15.11 -17.10 -2.36
N ILE A 12 16.29 -16.51 -2.18
CA ILE A 12 16.93 -15.66 -3.18
C ILE A 12 17.92 -16.51 -3.97
N THR A 13 17.87 -16.40 -5.30
CA THR A 13 18.81 -17.06 -6.21
C THR A 13 19.30 -16.03 -7.23
N GLU A 14 20.62 -15.95 -7.40
CA GLU A 14 21.25 -15.14 -8.44
C GLU A 14 21.68 -16.05 -9.61
N SER A 15 21.51 -15.56 -10.83
CA SER A 15 21.83 -16.29 -12.06
C SER A 15 22.26 -15.31 -13.15
N ASP A 16 23.04 -15.80 -14.12
CA ASP A 16 23.39 -15.05 -15.33
C ASP A 16 22.40 -15.29 -16.49
N THR A 17 21.36 -16.09 -16.24
CA THR A 17 20.38 -16.48 -17.27
C THR A 17 19.23 -15.49 -17.34
N CYS A 18 19.32 -14.57 -18.29
CA CYS A 18 18.29 -13.58 -18.60
C CYS A 18 16.89 -14.21 -18.74
N PRO A 19 15.86 -13.74 -18.01
CA PRO A 19 14.49 -14.20 -18.20
C PRO A 19 13.90 -13.73 -19.52
N PHE A 20 14.49 -12.72 -20.18
CA PHE A 20 14.12 -12.17 -21.48
C PHE A 20 15.08 -12.62 -22.59
N ASP A 21 14.95 -12.09 -23.80
CA ASP A 21 16.02 -12.22 -24.80
C ASP A 21 17.31 -11.57 -24.26
N LYS A 22 18.48 -12.15 -24.58
CA LYS A 22 19.79 -11.68 -24.10
C LYS A 22 20.03 -10.22 -24.41
N VAL A 23 19.50 -9.70 -25.53
CA VAL A 23 19.63 -8.29 -25.91
C VAL A 23 18.93 -7.33 -24.93
N MET A 24 17.95 -7.83 -24.15
CA MET A 24 17.20 -7.02 -23.20
C MET A 24 17.84 -6.95 -21.82
N CYS A 25 18.62 -7.95 -21.41
CA CYS A 25 19.27 -7.94 -20.10
C CYS A 25 20.59 -7.17 -20.18
N GLY A 26 20.71 -6.07 -19.42
CA GLY A 26 21.88 -5.19 -19.45
C GLY A 26 23.18 -5.87 -19.02
N LYS A 27 23.40 -6.00 -17.71
CA LYS A 27 24.65 -6.56 -17.14
C LYS A 27 24.58 -8.06 -16.81
N GLY A 28 23.55 -8.76 -17.31
CA GLY A 28 23.41 -10.21 -17.15
C GLY A 28 22.99 -10.72 -15.77
N ILE A 29 23.01 -9.91 -14.71
CA ILE A 29 22.62 -10.33 -13.37
C ILE A 29 21.10 -10.44 -13.26
N VAL A 30 20.62 -11.63 -12.94
CA VAL A 30 19.22 -11.95 -12.70
C VAL A 30 19.03 -12.30 -11.24
N PHE A 31 18.02 -11.68 -10.63
CA PHE A 31 17.70 -11.83 -9.21
C PHE A 31 16.32 -12.46 -9.08
N GLN A 32 16.27 -13.73 -8.68
CA GLN A 32 15.04 -14.48 -8.49
C GLN A 32 14.69 -14.60 -7.01
N LEU A 33 13.45 -14.26 -6.67
CA LEU A 33 12.86 -14.48 -5.36
C LEU A 33 11.74 -15.50 -5.48
N ASP A 34 11.82 -16.56 -4.68
CA ASP A 34 10.88 -17.65 -4.64
C ASP A 34 10.39 -17.85 -3.21
N SER A 35 9.09 -17.64 -2.98
CA SER A 35 8.50 -17.81 -1.65
C SER A 35 8.58 -19.25 -1.13
N GLY A 36 8.92 -20.21 -2.00
CA GLY A 36 8.67 -21.63 -1.73
C GLY A 36 7.18 -21.89 -1.57
N TYR A 37 6.84 -23.04 -0.98
CA TYR A 37 5.46 -23.44 -0.77
C TYR A 37 4.88 -22.80 0.50
N ILE A 38 3.99 -21.84 0.30
CA ILE A 38 3.18 -21.18 1.32
C ILE A 38 1.96 -22.07 1.61
N ASN A 39 2.01 -22.85 2.68
CA ASN A 39 0.85 -23.58 3.23
C ASN A 39 -0.27 -22.63 3.71
N SER A 40 -1.51 -22.91 3.32
CA SER A 40 -2.70 -22.12 3.63
C SER A 40 -3.04 -22.05 5.13
N ASP A 41 -2.77 -23.10 5.91
CA ASP A 41 -2.99 -23.12 7.36
C ASP A 41 -1.87 -22.39 8.10
N HIS A 42 -0.65 -22.90 8.01
CA HIS A 42 0.45 -22.46 8.87
C HIS A 42 0.97 -21.05 8.55
N HIS A 43 0.96 -20.67 7.27
CA HIS A 43 1.48 -19.37 6.87
C HIS A 43 0.40 -18.31 6.76
N LEU A 44 -0.81 -18.70 6.36
CA LEU A 44 -1.88 -17.77 5.99
C LEU A 44 -3.07 -17.80 6.97
N GLY A 45 -3.12 -18.75 7.90
CA GLY A 45 -4.16 -18.80 8.93
C GLY A 45 -5.52 -19.30 8.45
N ILE A 46 -5.59 -19.96 7.29
CA ILE A 46 -6.79 -20.63 6.77
C ILE A 46 -6.85 -22.01 7.45
N ASN A 47 -7.51 -22.08 8.62
CA ASN A 47 -7.51 -23.23 9.53
C ASN A 47 -8.33 -24.42 9.00
N ALA A 48 -7.95 -24.94 7.83
CA ALA A 48 -8.60 -26.06 7.17
C ALA A 48 -8.00 -27.42 7.63
N PRO A 49 -8.80 -28.50 7.69
CA PRO A 49 -8.29 -29.86 7.90
C PRO A 49 -7.21 -30.22 6.87
N SER A 50 -6.27 -31.12 7.20
CA SER A 50 -5.12 -31.44 6.34
C SER A 50 -5.48 -31.81 4.89
N LYS A 51 -6.63 -32.47 4.67
CA LYS A 51 -7.13 -32.81 3.32
C LYS A 51 -7.58 -31.61 2.48
N ASP A 52 -7.90 -30.49 3.13
CA ASP A 52 -8.43 -29.27 2.53
C ASP A 52 -7.38 -28.15 2.48
N GLN A 53 -6.18 -28.41 3.02
CA GLN A 53 -5.06 -27.47 2.93
C GLN A 53 -4.57 -27.36 1.49
N ALA A 54 -4.05 -26.19 1.16
CA ALA A 54 -3.45 -25.93 -0.13
C ALA A 54 -2.11 -25.21 0.02
N TYR A 55 -1.32 -25.26 -1.05
CA TYR A 55 0.01 -24.68 -1.09
C TYR A 55 0.09 -23.71 -2.27
N TYR A 56 0.58 -22.52 -1.99
CA TYR A 56 0.74 -21.46 -2.96
C TYR A 56 2.21 -21.08 -3.07
N ARG A 57 2.67 -20.75 -4.26
CA ARG A 57 4.05 -20.34 -4.51
C ARG A 57 4.05 -19.12 -5.42
N PHE A 58 4.77 -18.09 -4.99
CA PHE A 58 4.92 -16.82 -5.70
C PHE A 58 6.38 -16.62 -6.04
N VAL A 59 6.66 -16.40 -7.33
CA VAL A 59 8.01 -16.25 -7.86
C VAL A 59 8.10 -14.96 -8.65
N THR A 60 9.10 -14.13 -8.35
CA THR A 60 9.45 -12.98 -9.18
C THR A 60 10.91 -13.05 -9.60
N THR A 61 11.18 -12.77 -10.87
CA THR A 61 12.53 -12.79 -11.44
C THR A 61 12.82 -11.43 -12.05
N TRP A 62 13.84 -10.76 -11.54
CA TRP A 62 14.16 -9.36 -11.84
C TRP A 62 15.48 -9.24 -12.58
N THR A 63 15.56 -8.28 -13.49
CA THR A 63 16.80 -7.93 -14.19
C THR A 63 16.80 -6.47 -14.63
N PRO A 64 17.92 -5.76 -14.55
CA PRO A 64 18.09 -4.48 -15.23
C PRO A 64 17.98 -4.64 -16.76
N LEU A 65 17.23 -3.74 -17.40
CA LEU A 65 17.03 -3.76 -18.85
C LEU A 65 18.01 -2.83 -19.58
N ALA A 66 18.48 -3.27 -20.74
CA ALA A 66 19.25 -2.50 -21.70
C ALA A 66 18.34 -1.56 -22.52
N ALA A 67 17.86 -0.48 -21.90
CA ALA A 67 16.88 0.42 -22.51
C ALA A 67 17.43 1.29 -23.66
N GLN A 68 18.75 1.45 -23.75
CA GLN A 68 19.43 2.37 -24.66
C GLN A 68 19.29 1.94 -26.13
N THR A 69 19.06 0.66 -26.39
CA THR A 69 18.81 0.12 -27.74
C THR A 69 17.35 0.30 -28.18
N HIS A 70 16.46 0.67 -27.25
CA HIS A 70 15.00 0.79 -27.47
C HIS A 70 14.50 2.19 -27.13
N THR A 71 15.35 3.20 -27.28
CA THR A 71 15.01 4.60 -26.99
C THR A 71 15.16 5.49 -28.22
N SER A 72 14.30 6.50 -28.33
CA SER A 72 14.42 7.52 -29.36
C SER A 72 15.52 8.54 -29.04
N ASN A 73 15.90 9.33 -30.04
CA ASN A 73 16.52 10.63 -29.79
C ASN A 73 15.52 11.56 -29.09
N TRP A 74 15.99 12.70 -28.60
CA TRP A 74 15.13 13.79 -28.16
C TRP A 74 14.36 14.35 -29.36
N ILE A 75 13.05 14.24 -29.33
CA ILE A 75 12.15 14.65 -30.41
C ILE A 75 11.25 15.77 -29.90
N TRP A 76 10.87 16.71 -30.76
CA TRP A 76 9.84 17.72 -30.48
C TRP A 76 8.51 17.26 -31.10
N PRO A 77 7.71 16.47 -30.38
CA PRO A 77 6.46 15.93 -30.90
C PRO A 77 5.40 17.04 -31.04
N ALA A 78 4.60 16.95 -32.10
CA ALA A 78 3.49 17.86 -32.33
C ALA A 78 2.28 17.58 -31.40
N ASP A 79 2.13 16.34 -30.92
CA ASP A 79 0.88 15.82 -30.31
C ASP A 79 1.04 15.35 -28.84
N GLU A 80 1.97 15.90 -28.05
CA GLU A 80 2.20 15.52 -26.64
C GLU A 80 1.50 16.46 -25.63
N PRO A 81 1.29 16.02 -24.37
CA PRO A 81 0.45 16.71 -23.39
C PRO A 81 1.02 18.06 -22.93
N VAL A 82 2.31 18.32 -23.13
CA VAL A 82 2.94 19.62 -22.87
C VAL A 82 3.62 20.12 -24.14
N LEU A 83 3.02 21.14 -24.76
CA LEU A 83 3.57 21.82 -25.93
C LEU A 83 4.86 22.55 -25.57
N GLY A 84 5.88 22.43 -26.44
CA GLY A 84 7.09 23.25 -26.34
C GLY A 84 8.26 22.61 -25.58
N GLU A 85 8.31 21.29 -25.42
CA GLU A 85 9.51 20.61 -24.90
C GLU A 85 9.91 19.37 -25.72
N PRO A 86 11.21 19.00 -25.72
CA PRO A 86 11.64 17.75 -26.31
C PRO A 86 11.36 16.57 -25.37
N TYR A 87 10.95 15.45 -25.96
CA TYR A 87 10.67 14.18 -25.30
C TYR A 87 11.62 13.10 -25.76
N LYS A 88 11.92 12.18 -24.83
CA LYS A 88 12.58 10.91 -25.11
C LYS A 88 11.59 9.77 -24.90
N PHE A 89 11.43 8.92 -25.91
CA PHE A 89 10.51 7.79 -25.88
C PHE A 89 11.27 6.48 -25.65
N TYR A 90 10.67 5.56 -24.91
CA TYR A 90 11.17 4.23 -24.66
C TYR A 90 10.15 3.21 -25.15
N SER A 91 10.56 2.40 -26.12
CA SER A 91 9.68 1.54 -26.92
C SER A 91 9.93 0.07 -26.61
N PHE A 92 9.44 -0.37 -25.45
CA PHE A 92 9.35 -1.79 -25.10
C PHE A 92 8.08 -2.46 -25.63
N GLY A 93 7.26 -1.71 -26.38
CA GLY A 93 5.95 -2.13 -26.85
C GLY A 93 4.93 -0.97 -26.89
N PRO A 94 3.88 -1.05 -27.73
CA PRO A 94 2.82 -0.04 -27.71
C PRO A 94 2.02 -0.07 -26.40
N THR A 95 1.64 1.10 -25.91
CA THR A 95 0.73 1.25 -24.76
C THR A 95 -0.70 0.99 -25.19
N LEU A 96 -1.41 0.23 -24.35
CA LEU A 96 -2.81 -0.15 -24.55
C LEU A 96 -3.69 0.60 -23.55
N VAL A 97 -4.89 0.99 -24.00
CA VAL A 97 -5.98 1.45 -23.14
C VAL A 97 -7.22 0.70 -23.61
N GLU A 98 -7.81 -0.11 -22.72
CA GLU A 98 -8.98 -0.93 -23.03
C GLU A 98 -8.77 -1.81 -24.28
N GLY A 99 -7.56 -2.34 -24.45
CA GLY A 99 -7.18 -3.18 -25.58
C GLY A 99 -6.88 -2.45 -26.89
N VAL A 100 -7.01 -1.13 -26.94
CA VAL A 100 -6.70 -0.32 -28.12
C VAL A 100 -5.31 0.30 -27.98
N VAL A 101 -4.50 0.23 -29.04
CA VAL A 101 -3.20 0.92 -29.10
C VAL A 101 -3.43 2.42 -29.08
N LYS A 102 -3.02 3.06 -27.99
CA LYS A 102 -3.13 4.52 -27.83
C LYS A 102 -1.85 5.25 -28.19
N ARG A 103 -0.70 4.61 -27.93
CA ARG A 103 0.64 5.17 -28.17
C ARG A 103 1.58 4.07 -28.65
N HIS A 104 2.45 4.40 -29.60
CA HIS A 104 3.46 3.47 -30.14
C HIS A 104 4.76 3.40 -29.31
N TYR A 105 4.72 3.86 -28.06
CA TYR A 105 5.80 3.79 -27.07
C TYR A 105 5.25 3.31 -25.73
N THR A 106 6.13 2.84 -24.84
CA THR A 106 5.78 2.33 -23.51
C THR A 106 5.89 3.42 -22.44
N PHE A 107 6.99 4.17 -22.48
CA PHE A 107 7.26 5.28 -21.58
C PHE A 107 7.75 6.50 -22.36
N SER A 108 7.50 7.69 -21.82
CA SER A 108 8.04 8.95 -22.31
C SER A 108 8.65 9.74 -21.16
N TYR A 109 9.62 10.57 -21.48
CA TYR A 109 10.29 11.45 -20.51
C TYR A 109 10.51 12.81 -21.16
N GLY A 110 9.89 13.85 -20.59
CA GLY A 110 10.06 15.24 -21.02
C GLY A 110 11.35 15.85 -20.46
N ASN A 111 11.97 16.77 -21.17
CA ASN A 111 13.23 17.37 -20.71
C ASN A 111 13.00 18.39 -19.59
N TYR A 112 12.05 19.32 -19.76
CA TYR A 112 11.86 20.45 -18.86
C TYR A 112 10.86 20.15 -17.75
N SER A 113 9.74 19.49 -18.05
CA SER A 113 8.73 19.08 -17.07
C SER A 113 9.32 18.25 -15.93
N SER A 114 10.41 17.56 -16.24
CA SER A 114 11.17 16.70 -15.32
C SER A 114 11.90 17.49 -14.22
N MET A 115 12.31 18.74 -14.47
CA MET A 115 12.98 19.60 -13.47
C MET A 115 12.05 20.08 -12.36
N TYR A 116 10.74 20.08 -12.60
CA TYR A 116 9.74 20.55 -11.64
C TYR A 116 9.10 19.41 -10.86
N TYR A 117 9.58 18.17 -11.02
CA TYR A 117 9.03 17.04 -10.30
C TYR A 117 9.36 17.14 -8.80
N PRO A 118 8.36 17.12 -7.90
CA PRO A 118 8.58 17.43 -6.48
C PRO A 118 9.28 16.30 -5.70
N LEU A 119 9.30 15.08 -6.26
CA LEU A 119 9.87 13.91 -5.62
C LEU A 119 11.24 13.56 -6.23
N PRO A 120 12.27 13.17 -5.46
CA PRO A 120 13.57 12.73 -5.96
C PRO A 120 13.51 11.48 -6.86
N TYR A 121 12.51 10.63 -6.67
CA TYR A 121 12.30 9.44 -7.48
C TYR A 121 10.85 9.39 -7.97
N TYR A 122 10.68 9.11 -9.25
CA TYR A 122 9.38 8.78 -9.83
C TYR A 122 9.44 7.39 -10.44
N LEU A 123 8.53 6.53 -9.97
CA LEU A 123 8.45 5.15 -10.39
C LEU A 123 7.14 4.92 -11.13
N ASN A 124 7.23 4.33 -12.32
CA ASN A 124 6.10 3.92 -13.13
C ASN A 124 6.20 2.43 -13.47
N CYS A 125 5.07 1.74 -13.51
CA CYS A 125 5.02 0.32 -13.87
C CYS A 125 4.05 0.09 -15.04
N ARG A 126 4.45 -0.76 -15.98
CA ARG A 126 3.59 -1.26 -17.06
C ARG A 126 3.62 -2.78 -17.03
N SER A 127 2.44 -3.40 -16.97
CA SER A 127 2.30 -4.85 -16.90
C SER A 127 1.57 -5.39 -18.12
N TYR A 128 2.01 -6.55 -18.57
CA TYR A 128 1.43 -7.36 -19.62
C TYR A 128 1.11 -8.75 -19.06
N TYR A 129 -0.10 -9.21 -19.36
CA TYR A 129 -0.62 -10.50 -18.93
C TYR A 129 -0.82 -11.36 -20.18
N PRO A 130 -0.12 -12.51 -20.32
CA PRO A 130 -0.24 -13.34 -21.51
C PRO A 130 -1.54 -14.13 -21.47
N LEU A 131 -2.64 -13.48 -21.82
CA LEU A 131 -3.92 -14.12 -22.05
C LEU A 131 -4.06 -14.47 -23.54
N ASP A 132 -4.83 -15.52 -23.81
CA ASP A 132 -5.13 -16.07 -25.14
C ASP A 132 -5.57 -14.95 -26.12
N PRO A 133 -5.08 -14.92 -27.38
CA PRO A 133 -5.26 -13.80 -28.31
C PRO A 133 -6.70 -13.35 -28.58
N LEU A 134 -7.69 -14.19 -28.25
CA LEU A 134 -9.09 -13.96 -28.59
C LEU A 134 -9.87 -13.14 -27.56
N HIS A 135 -9.40 -12.96 -26.32
CA HIS A 135 -10.09 -12.19 -25.27
C HIS A 135 -9.06 -11.49 -24.35
N ASP A 136 -9.21 -10.17 -24.16
CA ASP A 136 -8.66 -9.38 -23.04
C ASP A 136 -7.27 -8.74 -23.14
N LEU A 137 -7.01 -7.98 -24.23
CA LEU A 137 -6.04 -6.87 -24.17
C LEU A 137 -6.48 -5.71 -23.24
N THR A 138 -7.68 -5.79 -22.64
CA THR A 138 -8.27 -4.75 -21.77
C THR A 138 -7.52 -4.58 -20.44
N ILE A 139 -6.91 -5.66 -19.93
CA ILE A 139 -6.23 -5.67 -18.61
C ILE A 139 -4.74 -5.34 -18.74
N SER A 140 -4.14 -5.62 -19.89
CA SER A 140 -2.73 -5.32 -20.16
C SER A 140 -2.53 -3.83 -20.46
N PHE A 141 -1.51 -3.21 -19.86
CA PHE A 141 -1.21 -1.79 -20.08
C PHE A 141 -0.33 -1.54 -21.31
N PHE A 142 0.31 -2.59 -21.84
CA PHE A 142 1.14 -2.52 -23.04
C PHE A 142 1.24 -3.90 -23.70
N HIS A 143 1.66 -3.92 -24.96
CA HIS A 143 1.98 -5.16 -25.68
C HIS A 143 3.50 -5.27 -25.84
N PRO A 144 4.20 -6.22 -25.18
CA PRO A 144 5.66 -6.30 -25.24
C PRO A 144 6.20 -6.55 -26.65
N ILE A 145 7.37 -6.00 -26.95
CA ILE A 145 8.17 -6.44 -28.10
C ILE A 145 8.53 -7.93 -27.98
N PRO A 146 8.80 -8.64 -29.09
CA PRO A 146 9.07 -10.09 -29.06
C PRO A 146 10.18 -10.51 -28.09
N GLN A 147 11.18 -9.65 -27.90
CA GLN A 147 12.32 -9.87 -27.01
C GLN A 147 11.94 -9.90 -25.52
N LEU A 148 10.83 -9.27 -25.14
CA LEU A 148 10.29 -9.25 -23.78
C LEU A 148 9.08 -10.17 -23.59
N LEU A 149 8.53 -10.72 -24.68
CA LEU A 149 7.32 -11.51 -24.65
C LEU A 149 7.55 -12.85 -23.95
N ARG A 150 6.65 -13.22 -23.04
CA ARG A 150 6.65 -14.51 -22.34
C ARG A 150 5.25 -15.09 -22.31
N THR A 151 5.15 -16.41 -22.43
CA THR A 151 3.86 -17.13 -22.42
C THR A 151 3.54 -17.71 -21.05
N GLU A 152 4.54 -18.01 -20.21
CA GLU A 152 4.33 -18.68 -18.91
C GLU A 152 4.50 -17.74 -17.71
N ALA A 153 4.52 -16.42 -17.92
CA ALA A 153 4.73 -15.45 -16.86
C ALA A 153 4.12 -14.09 -17.20
N ASP A 154 3.63 -13.38 -16.19
CA ASP A 154 3.26 -11.98 -16.34
C ASP A 154 4.54 -11.14 -16.44
N VAL A 155 4.55 -10.17 -17.35
CA VAL A 155 5.73 -9.33 -17.60
C VAL A 155 5.43 -7.92 -17.13
N SER A 156 6.26 -7.38 -16.25
CA SER A 156 6.19 -5.95 -15.90
C SER A 156 7.51 -5.25 -16.18
N ILE A 157 7.42 -3.98 -16.55
CA ILE A 157 8.55 -3.08 -16.74
C ILE A 157 8.39 -1.92 -15.78
N LEU A 158 9.40 -1.70 -14.95
CA LEU A 158 9.47 -0.59 -14.01
C LEU A 158 10.40 0.46 -14.59
N ALA A 159 9.89 1.67 -14.78
CA ALA A 159 10.66 2.84 -15.19
C ALA A 159 10.93 3.73 -13.97
N LEU A 160 12.21 3.91 -13.65
CA LEU A 160 12.65 4.80 -12.58
C LEU A 160 13.23 6.07 -13.18
N SER A 161 12.50 7.17 -13.05
CA SER A 161 13.02 8.51 -13.29
C SER A 161 13.71 9.02 -12.03
N LYS A 162 14.95 9.48 -12.19
CA LYS A 162 15.80 9.96 -11.08
C LYS A 162 15.97 11.46 -11.21
N TYR A 163 15.44 12.19 -10.23
CA TYR A 163 15.57 13.64 -10.11
C TYR A 163 16.56 14.04 -9.01
N THR A 164 17.10 13.06 -8.28
CA THR A 164 18.04 13.28 -7.20
C THR A 164 19.49 13.35 -7.66
N THR A 165 20.32 14.03 -6.88
CA THR A 165 21.78 14.06 -7.00
C THR A 165 22.40 13.43 -5.75
N TYR A 166 23.43 12.61 -5.92
CA TYR A 166 24.04 11.86 -4.83
C TYR A 166 25.29 12.56 -4.29
N LEU A 167 25.49 12.45 -2.97
CA LEU A 167 26.70 12.94 -2.28
C LEU A 167 27.92 12.03 -2.49
N GLN A 168 27.70 10.80 -2.98
CA GLN A 168 28.73 9.81 -3.25
C GLN A 168 28.44 9.11 -4.57
N GLN A 169 29.47 8.49 -5.15
CA GLN A 169 29.34 7.71 -6.36
C GLN A 169 28.41 6.52 -6.11
N VAL A 170 27.45 6.30 -7.02
CA VAL A 170 26.53 5.14 -6.99
C VAL A 170 26.81 4.23 -8.18
N THR A 171 27.26 3.00 -7.90
CA THR A 171 27.63 2.01 -8.92
C THR A 171 26.53 1.01 -9.25
N ASP A 172 25.40 1.08 -8.53
CA ASP A 172 24.19 0.30 -8.78
C ASP A 172 23.69 0.49 -10.23
N THR A 173 23.28 -0.59 -10.88
CA THR A 173 22.87 -0.57 -12.30
C THR A 173 21.59 0.19 -12.58
N TRP A 174 20.69 0.28 -11.61
CA TRP A 174 19.42 0.98 -11.75
C TRP A 174 19.54 2.41 -11.25
N PHE A 175 20.25 2.65 -10.14
CA PHE A 175 20.44 3.99 -9.56
C PHE A 175 21.68 4.75 -10.06
N SER A 176 22.44 4.18 -11.00
CA SER A 176 23.77 4.63 -11.45
C SER A 176 23.98 6.15 -11.49
N ALA A 177 25.01 6.61 -10.77
CA ALA A 177 25.50 7.98 -10.74
C ALA A 177 27.02 7.94 -10.51
N THR A 178 27.75 7.76 -11.60
CA THR A 178 29.20 7.51 -11.57
C THR A 178 30.01 8.75 -11.94
N THR A 179 29.40 9.68 -12.68
CA THR A 179 30.06 10.90 -13.15
C THR A 179 30.00 11.99 -12.07
N LYS A 180 31.16 12.56 -11.73
CA LYS A 180 31.25 13.68 -10.79
C LYS A 180 31.02 15.01 -11.52
N THR A 181 30.18 15.86 -10.95
CA THR A 181 30.02 17.25 -11.37
C THR A 181 30.73 18.18 -10.40
N ASP A 182 31.53 19.12 -10.91
CA ASP A 182 32.29 20.06 -10.08
C ASP A 182 31.37 21.11 -9.43
N SER A 183 31.67 21.47 -8.17
CA SER A 183 30.89 22.42 -7.37
C SER A 183 30.80 23.83 -8.00
N LYS A 184 31.75 24.19 -8.87
CA LYS A 184 31.76 25.47 -9.61
C LYS A 184 30.56 25.62 -10.56
N THR A 185 30.09 24.51 -11.15
CA THR A 185 28.93 24.50 -12.05
C THR A 185 27.61 24.73 -11.32
N LEU A 186 27.56 24.44 -10.01
CA LEU A 186 26.34 24.51 -9.18
C LEU A 186 26.33 25.71 -8.22
N LYS A 187 27.36 26.58 -8.27
CA LYS A 187 27.50 27.79 -7.41
C LYS A 187 27.30 27.52 -5.90
N LEU A 188 27.63 26.31 -5.44
CA LEU A 188 27.57 25.96 -4.02
C LEU A 188 28.87 26.37 -3.33
N GLU A 189 28.77 27.12 -2.23
CA GLU A 189 29.92 27.40 -1.35
C GLU A 189 30.33 26.11 -0.64
N GLY A 190 31.53 25.61 -0.95
CA GLY A 190 32.07 24.36 -0.43
C GLY A 190 32.45 23.37 -1.53
N SER A 191 33.51 22.58 -1.30
CA SER A 191 33.97 21.54 -2.23
C SER A 191 33.24 20.22 -2.00
N THR A 192 31.90 20.24 -2.08
CA THR A 192 31.12 18.99 -2.03
C THR A 192 31.03 18.40 -3.43
N SER A 193 31.49 17.16 -3.58
CA SER A 193 31.38 16.43 -4.85
C SER A 193 29.96 15.93 -5.02
N LEU A 194 29.33 16.23 -6.14
CA LEU A 194 27.97 15.82 -6.45
C LEU A 194 27.96 14.89 -7.66
N TYR A 195 27.15 13.85 -7.58
CA TYR A 195 27.05 12.80 -8.59
C TYR A 195 25.61 12.80 -9.12
N PRO A 196 25.32 13.47 -10.25
CA PRO A 196 24.01 13.34 -10.88
C PRO A 196 23.82 11.94 -11.48
N PRO A 197 22.57 11.52 -11.73
CA PRO A 197 22.29 10.24 -12.37
C PRO A 197 22.92 10.16 -13.77
N ASP A 198 23.54 9.02 -14.10
CA ASP A 198 24.20 8.83 -15.40
C ASP A 198 23.17 8.81 -16.55
N VAL A 199 21.95 8.37 -16.26
CA VAL A 199 20.80 8.40 -17.18
C VAL A 199 19.56 8.88 -16.43
N PRO A 200 18.70 9.69 -17.07
CA PRO A 200 17.50 10.24 -16.42
C PRO A 200 16.48 9.16 -16.05
N VAL A 201 16.36 8.11 -16.90
CA VAL A 201 15.46 6.98 -16.68
C VAL A 201 16.20 5.67 -16.86
N SER A 202 15.93 4.73 -15.97
CA SER A 202 16.49 3.37 -15.96
C SER A 202 15.40 2.35 -15.67
N PHE A 203 15.58 1.11 -16.13
CA PHE A 203 14.48 0.14 -16.20
C PHE A 203 14.83 -1.19 -15.54
N LEU A 204 13.86 -1.76 -14.83
CA LEU A 204 13.86 -3.17 -14.42
C LEU A 204 12.77 -3.91 -15.18
N GLY A 205 13.10 -5.10 -15.68
CA GLY A 205 12.14 -6.06 -16.17
C GLY A 205 11.90 -7.11 -15.09
N VAL A 206 10.64 -7.48 -14.90
CA VAL A 206 10.24 -8.53 -13.96
C VAL A 206 9.29 -9.50 -14.62
N THR A 207 9.52 -10.79 -14.38
CA THR A 207 8.53 -11.83 -14.66
C THR A 207 7.91 -12.31 -13.36
N THR A 208 6.58 -12.37 -13.30
CA THR A 208 5.83 -12.86 -12.14
C THR A 208 5.15 -14.18 -12.49
N GLN A 209 5.35 -15.19 -11.64
CA GLN A 209 4.75 -16.51 -11.80
C GLN A 209 4.14 -16.99 -10.49
N VAL A 210 3.06 -17.75 -10.62
CA VAL A 210 2.35 -18.38 -9.51
C VAL A 210 2.14 -19.86 -9.76
N GLN A 211 2.10 -20.61 -8.66
CA GLN A 211 1.81 -22.02 -8.66
C GLN A 211 0.95 -22.36 -7.45
N PHE A 212 0.02 -23.26 -7.64
CA PHE A 212 -0.92 -23.78 -6.67
C PHE A 212 -0.87 -25.31 -6.66
N CYS A 213 -0.83 -25.88 -5.46
CA CYS A 213 -0.68 -27.32 -5.27
C CYS A 213 -1.65 -27.85 -4.22
N HIS A 214 -2.15 -29.07 -4.45
CA HIS A 214 -2.93 -29.78 -3.45
C HIS A 214 -2.02 -30.31 -2.32
N SER A 215 -0.79 -30.71 -2.65
CA SER A 215 0.21 -31.24 -1.73
C SER A 215 1.62 -30.91 -2.25
N PRO A 216 2.62 -30.64 -1.38
CA PRO A 216 3.95 -30.25 -1.78
C PRO A 216 4.84 -31.47 -2.10
N GLU A 217 4.39 -32.69 -1.78
CA GLU A 217 5.21 -33.91 -1.84
C GLU A 217 5.52 -34.35 -3.28
N PHE A 218 4.69 -33.97 -4.26
CA PHE A 218 4.88 -34.36 -5.65
C PHE A 218 4.64 -33.18 -6.60
N LYS A 219 5.58 -32.95 -7.53
CA LYS A 219 5.44 -31.93 -8.59
C LYS A 219 4.19 -32.14 -9.46
N THR A 220 3.69 -33.36 -9.56
CA THR A 220 2.44 -33.72 -10.29
C THR A 220 1.18 -33.20 -9.61
N ASN A 221 1.27 -32.75 -8.35
CA ASN A 221 0.13 -32.24 -7.58
C ASN A 221 -0.02 -30.71 -7.69
N CYS A 222 0.78 -30.08 -8.56
CA CYS A 222 0.84 -28.65 -8.77
C CYS A 222 0.55 -28.28 -10.22
N ASN A 223 -0.13 -27.15 -10.44
CA ASN A 223 -0.18 -26.58 -11.79
C ASN A 223 1.23 -26.10 -12.20
N PRO A 224 1.55 -25.99 -13.51
CA PRO A 224 2.80 -25.38 -13.95
C PRO A 224 2.90 -23.94 -13.45
N LEU A 225 4.13 -23.45 -13.22
CA LEU A 225 4.36 -22.03 -12.94
C LEU A 225 3.88 -21.21 -14.13
N GLN A 226 2.93 -20.32 -13.89
CA GLN A 226 2.26 -19.55 -14.94
C GLN A 226 1.93 -18.13 -14.46
N GLY A 227 1.47 -17.25 -15.36
CA GLY A 227 1.02 -15.90 -14.99
C GLY A 227 -0.17 -15.91 -14.02
N VAL A 228 -0.36 -14.83 -13.26
CA VAL A 228 -1.44 -14.71 -12.26
C VAL A 228 -2.81 -14.82 -12.93
N TYR A 229 -3.01 -14.18 -14.07
CA TYR A 229 -4.29 -14.24 -14.79
C TYR A 229 -4.52 -15.56 -15.53
N GLN A 230 -3.45 -16.23 -15.95
CA GLN A 230 -3.54 -17.58 -16.52
C GLN A 230 -4.03 -18.59 -15.50
N LEU A 231 -3.59 -18.44 -14.23
CA LEU A 231 -4.11 -19.26 -13.13
C LEU A 231 -5.62 -19.13 -12.98
N ARG A 232 -6.18 -17.91 -13.05
CA ARG A 232 -7.65 -17.73 -13.02
C ARG A 232 -8.36 -18.40 -14.18
N LYS A 233 -7.83 -18.28 -15.40
CA LYS A 233 -8.40 -18.96 -16.57
C LYS A 233 -8.36 -20.48 -16.38
N ALA A 234 -7.24 -21.01 -15.87
CA ALA A 234 -7.09 -22.44 -15.60
C ALA A 234 -8.06 -22.95 -14.52
N MET A 235 -8.38 -22.15 -13.51
CA MET A 235 -9.39 -22.50 -12.48
C MET A 235 -10.82 -22.56 -13.04
N ASN A 236 -11.13 -21.75 -14.06
CA ASN A 236 -12.48 -21.64 -14.64
C ASN A 236 -12.72 -22.51 -15.87
N SER A 237 -11.66 -23.11 -16.43
CA SER A 237 -11.68 -23.79 -17.72
C SER A 237 -11.49 -25.30 -17.56
N SER A 238 -12.39 -26.09 -18.13
CA SER A 238 -12.20 -27.54 -18.32
C SER A 238 -11.21 -27.89 -19.44
N ALA A 239 -10.76 -26.90 -20.22
CA ALA A 239 -9.95 -27.07 -21.42
C ALA A 239 -8.42 -26.92 -21.19
N TYR A 240 -7.99 -26.55 -19.98
CA TYR A 240 -6.56 -26.47 -19.66
C TYR A 240 -6.00 -27.85 -19.29
N THR A 241 -4.75 -28.11 -19.69
CA THR A 241 -4.05 -29.40 -19.52
C THR A 241 -3.84 -29.82 -18.07
N PHE A 242 -3.99 -28.90 -17.12
CA PHE A 242 -3.92 -29.21 -15.69
C PHE A 242 -5.32 -29.35 -15.11
N ASN A 243 -5.68 -30.58 -14.78
CA ASN A 243 -6.99 -30.88 -14.26
C ASN A 243 -7.07 -30.46 -12.78
N PHE A 244 -7.63 -29.28 -12.52
CA PHE A 244 -8.08 -28.89 -11.18
C PHE A 244 -9.08 -29.91 -10.58
N ALA A 245 -9.57 -30.92 -11.32
CA ALA A 245 -10.37 -32.01 -10.75
C ALA A 245 -9.67 -32.84 -9.66
N ALA A 246 -8.33 -32.79 -9.55
CA ALA A 246 -7.64 -33.38 -8.41
C ALA A 246 -7.79 -32.56 -7.10
N PHE A 247 -8.23 -31.31 -7.21
CA PHE A 247 -8.45 -30.42 -6.08
C PHE A 247 -9.88 -30.57 -5.58
N ASN A 248 -10.05 -30.55 -4.26
CA ASN A 248 -11.39 -30.47 -3.69
C ASN A 248 -11.93 -29.04 -3.75
N GLU A 249 -13.24 -28.89 -3.55
CA GLU A 249 -13.94 -27.60 -3.64
C GLU A 249 -13.35 -26.53 -2.70
N ARG A 250 -12.85 -26.93 -1.52
CA ARG A 250 -12.27 -26.00 -0.54
C ARG A 250 -10.90 -25.51 -0.96
N GLN A 251 -10.09 -26.37 -1.56
CA GLN A 251 -8.81 -25.97 -2.14
C GLN A 251 -9.02 -25.04 -3.33
N ILE A 252 -10.03 -25.29 -4.17
CA ILE A 252 -10.40 -24.39 -5.28
C ILE A 252 -10.86 -23.03 -4.74
N ALA A 253 -11.71 -23.00 -3.71
CA ALA A 253 -12.11 -21.75 -3.06
C ALA A 253 -10.91 -20.99 -2.46
N THR A 254 -9.97 -21.71 -1.84
CA THR A 254 -8.71 -21.12 -1.35
C THR A 254 -7.87 -20.56 -2.50
N ALA A 255 -7.82 -21.25 -3.65
CA ALA A 255 -7.09 -20.80 -4.83
C ALA A 255 -7.68 -19.49 -5.39
N HIS A 256 -9.01 -19.40 -5.48
CA HIS A 256 -9.72 -18.19 -5.90
C HIS A 256 -9.44 -17.01 -4.96
N LEU A 257 -9.51 -17.24 -3.65
CA LEU A 257 -9.18 -16.23 -2.65
C LEU A 257 -7.73 -15.74 -2.82
N LEU A 258 -6.77 -16.65 -2.94
CA LEU A 258 -5.36 -16.28 -3.09
C LEU A 258 -5.05 -15.61 -4.42
N TRP A 259 -5.71 -15.99 -5.50
CA TRP A 259 -5.62 -15.30 -6.78
C TRP A 259 -6.08 -13.84 -6.64
N SER A 260 -7.23 -13.61 -5.99
CA SER A 260 -7.74 -12.26 -5.70
C SER A 260 -6.76 -11.48 -4.82
N CYS A 261 -6.31 -12.06 -3.70
CA CYS A 261 -5.32 -11.42 -2.82
C CYS A 261 -4.03 -11.05 -3.55
N THR A 262 -3.53 -11.93 -4.43
CA THR A 262 -2.31 -11.68 -5.23
C THR A 262 -2.51 -10.52 -6.20
N THR A 263 -3.66 -10.48 -6.87
CA THR A 263 -3.97 -9.44 -7.86
C THR A 263 -4.05 -8.06 -7.20
N PHE A 264 -4.75 -7.95 -6.06
CA PHE A 264 -4.85 -6.67 -5.33
C PHE A 264 -3.55 -6.28 -4.62
N SER A 265 -2.77 -7.25 -4.14
CA SER A 265 -1.48 -7.02 -3.45
C SER A 265 -0.28 -6.86 -4.39
N SER A 266 -0.50 -6.85 -5.71
CA SER A 266 0.57 -6.69 -6.68
C SER A 266 1.38 -5.43 -6.41
N PHE A 267 2.71 -5.53 -6.47
CA PHE A 267 3.61 -4.39 -6.36
C PHE A 267 3.27 -3.29 -7.37
N SER A 268 2.65 -3.63 -8.50
CA SER A 268 2.21 -2.64 -9.50
C SER A 268 1.16 -1.68 -8.92
N ASN A 269 0.24 -2.16 -8.08
CA ASN A 269 -0.75 -1.32 -7.41
C ASN A 269 -0.10 -0.44 -6.34
N ALA A 270 0.89 -0.97 -5.60
CA ALA A 270 1.65 -0.18 -4.63
C ALA A 270 2.45 0.94 -5.32
N ILE A 271 3.06 0.66 -6.48
CA ILE A 271 3.74 1.67 -7.31
C ILE A 271 2.73 2.70 -7.84
N ALA A 272 1.54 2.28 -8.27
CA ALA A 272 0.51 3.21 -8.72
C ALA A 272 0.05 4.16 -7.59
N ALA A 273 -0.06 3.67 -6.35
CA ALA A 273 -0.51 4.45 -5.20
C ALA A 273 0.59 5.33 -4.59
N LEU A 274 1.83 4.83 -4.50
CA LEU A 274 2.92 5.47 -3.75
C LEU A 274 4.08 5.98 -4.63
N SER A 275 4.12 5.59 -5.91
CA SER A 275 5.21 5.87 -6.84
C SER A 275 6.60 5.60 -6.21
N GLY A 276 7.53 6.54 -6.30
CA GLY A 276 8.89 6.40 -5.77
C GLY A 276 9.00 6.23 -4.26
N ASN A 277 7.94 6.53 -3.48
CA ASN A 277 7.95 6.41 -2.03
C ASN A 277 7.94 4.95 -1.55
N VAL A 278 7.69 3.99 -2.44
CA VAL A 278 7.77 2.55 -2.13
C VAL A 278 9.21 2.05 -2.04
N LEU A 279 10.19 2.83 -2.53
CA LEU A 279 11.59 2.46 -2.61
C LEU A 279 12.30 2.72 -1.28
N ASN A 280 13.17 1.80 -0.85
CA ASN A 280 14.07 2.02 0.29
C ASN A 280 15.06 3.15 0.03
N ALA A 281 15.46 3.37 -1.22
CA ALA A 281 16.31 4.49 -1.62
C ALA A 281 15.73 5.85 -1.21
N TRP A 282 14.41 5.96 -1.02
CA TRP A 282 13.75 7.15 -0.48
C TRP A 282 14.25 7.50 0.93
N SER A 283 14.59 6.54 1.79
CA SER A 283 15.08 6.85 3.15
C SER A 283 16.47 7.50 3.16
N TYR A 284 17.17 7.50 2.03
CA TYR A 284 18.48 8.12 1.87
C TYR A 284 18.39 9.56 1.35
N THR A 285 17.18 10.08 1.07
CA THR A 285 17.00 11.45 0.57
C THR A 285 16.91 12.44 1.73
N TRP A 286 17.50 13.62 1.58
CA TRP A 286 17.54 14.63 2.65
C TRP A 286 16.21 15.39 2.76
N GLY A 287 15.21 14.85 3.43
CA GLY A 287 13.90 15.49 3.55
C GLY A 287 13.00 15.25 2.33
N SER A 288 11.75 15.68 2.41
CA SER A 288 10.68 15.19 1.52
C SER A 288 10.66 15.79 0.10
N THR A 289 11.31 16.92 -0.12
CA THR A 289 11.34 17.64 -1.42
C THR A 289 12.75 17.93 -1.91
N SER A 290 13.74 17.41 -1.20
CA SER A 290 15.14 17.57 -1.55
C SER A 290 15.54 16.61 -2.66
N HIS A 291 16.10 17.16 -3.73
CA HIS A 291 16.76 16.40 -4.80
C HIS A 291 18.19 16.00 -4.43
N ILE A 292 18.47 15.77 -3.15
CA ILE A 292 19.77 15.34 -2.64
C ILE A 292 19.61 14.02 -1.90
N SER A 293 20.46 13.05 -2.23
CA SER A 293 20.53 11.76 -1.56
C SER A 293 21.94 11.43 -1.09
N GLY A 294 22.05 10.65 -0.02
CA GLY A 294 23.30 9.99 0.37
C GLY A 294 23.78 9.00 -0.69
N GLY A 295 24.94 8.38 -0.46
CA GLY A 295 25.37 7.25 -1.28
C GLY A 295 24.40 6.06 -1.14
N LEU A 296 24.17 5.35 -2.23
CA LEU A 296 23.42 4.10 -2.25
C LEU A 296 24.36 2.89 -2.33
N PRO A 297 24.02 1.76 -1.70
CA PRO A 297 24.69 0.47 -1.90
C PRO A 297 24.79 0.07 -3.38
N SER A 298 25.82 -0.69 -3.72
CA SER A 298 26.03 -1.19 -5.10
C SER A 298 24.98 -2.22 -5.56
N ASN A 299 24.23 -2.79 -4.61
CA ASN A 299 23.16 -3.76 -4.82
C ASN A 299 21.77 -3.20 -4.45
N GLN A 300 21.59 -1.88 -4.53
CA GLN A 300 20.34 -1.22 -4.17
C GLN A 300 19.16 -1.77 -4.97
N TRP A 301 19.31 -2.03 -6.27
CA TRP A 301 18.21 -2.55 -7.08
C TRP A 301 17.75 -3.94 -6.62
N GLN A 302 18.64 -4.81 -6.13
CA GLN A 302 18.25 -6.10 -5.53
C GLN A 302 17.51 -5.89 -4.20
N ILE A 303 17.93 -4.92 -3.39
CA ILE A 303 17.22 -4.55 -2.15
C ILE A 303 15.79 -4.09 -2.50
N GLU A 304 15.63 -3.28 -3.54
CA GLU A 304 14.30 -2.85 -4.00
C GLU A 304 13.46 -3.99 -4.58
N ALA A 305 14.07 -4.87 -5.38
CA ALA A 305 13.38 -6.05 -5.92
C ALA A 305 12.88 -6.97 -4.78
N ALA A 306 13.71 -7.20 -3.76
CA ALA A 306 13.34 -7.95 -2.57
C ALA A 306 12.25 -7.25 -1.76
N ASN A 307 12.31 -5.93 -1.63
CA ASN A 307 11.29 -5.14 -0.95
C ASN A 307 9.94 -5.22 -1.66
N LEU A 308 9.89 -5.04 -2.98
CA LEU A 308 8.66 -5.12 -3.77
C LEU A 308 8.06 -6.55 -3.75
N HIS A 309 8.89 -7.59 -3.81
CA HIS A 309 8.44 -8.97 -3.62
C HIS A 309 7.82 -9.19 -2.23
N ASN A 310 8.53 -8.78 -1.18
CA ASN A 310 8.07 -8.91 0.20
C ASN A 310 6.81 -8.08 0.48
N LEU A 311 6.68 -6.92 -0.17
CA LEU A 311 5.48 -6.08 -0.09
C LEU A 311 4.26 -6.82 -0.65
N THR A 312 4.40 -7.51 -1.78
CA THR A 312 3.33 -8.34 -2.33
C THR A 312 2.97 -9.50 -1.40
N LEU A 313 3.96 -10.21 -0.85
CA LEU A 313 3.72 -11.29 0.13
C LEU A 313 3.01 -10.79 1.40
N ALA A 314 3.46 -9.66 1.96
CA ALA A 314 2.83 -9.04 3.12
C ALA A 314 1.41 -8.55 2.80
N GLY A 315 1.20 -8.01 1.60
CA GLY A 315 -0.11 -7.65 1.09
C GLY A 315 -1.04 -8.86 1.02
N ILE A 316 -0.58 -10.01 0.51
CA ILE A 316 -1.38 -11.24 0.46
C ILE A 316 -1.81 -11.66 1.87
N GLN A 317 -0.89 -11.66 2.84
CA GLN A 317 -1.22 -11.99 4.24
C GLN A 317 -2.25 -11.02 4.82
N ARG A 318 -2.14 -9.73 4.52
CA ARG A 318 -3.07 -8.70 4.97
C ARG A 318 -4.44 -8.79 4.31
N MET A 319 -4.50 -9.03 3.00
CA MET A 319 -5.76 -9.13 2.25
C MET A 319 -6.64 -10.27 2.73
N LEU A 320 -6.06 -11.37 3.22
CA LEU A 320 -6.84 -12.46 3.83
C LEU A 320 -7.58 -12.04 5.10
N VAL A 321 -6.93 -11.19 5.91
CA VAL A 321 -7.53 -10.60 7.12
C VAL A 321 -8.64 -9.63 6.73
N GLU A 322 -8.38 -8.76 5.75
CA GLU A 322 -9.38 -7.78 5.28
C GLU A 322 -10.56 -8.43 4.55
N TRP A 323 -10.37 -9.57 3.89
CA TRP A 323 -11.46 -10.36 3.31
C TRP A 323 -12.40 -10.89 4.40
N ALA A 324 -11.86 -11.37 5.51
CA ALA A 324 -12.66 -11.88 6.63
C ALA A 324 -13.29 -10.78 7.50
N SER A 325 -12.73 -9.57 7.50
CA SER A 325 -13.23 -8.42 8.27
C SER A 325 -13.11 -7.15 7.44
N THR A 326 -13.93 -7.05 6.40
CA THR A 326 -13.94 -5.89 5.53
C THR A 326 -14.40 -4.65 6.29
N PRO A 327 -13.68 -3.52 6.22
CA PRO A 327 -14.11 -2.29 6.86
C PRO A 327 -15.42 -1.80 6.23
N VAL A 328 -16.35 -1.36 7.09
CA VAL A 328 -17.55 -0.66 6.65
C VAL A 328 -17.13 0.75 6.24
N LEU A 329 -17.19 1.05 4.95
CA LEU A 329 -16.89 2.35 4.39
C LEU A 329 -18.21 3.01 4.02
N GLU A 330 -18.40 4.26 4.47
CA GLU A 330 -19.49 5.09 3.96
C GLU A 330 -19.13 5.52 2.53
N LEU A 331 -20.01 5.15 1.59
CA LEU A 331 -19.95 5.56 0.20
C LEU A 331 -20.85 6.80 0.01
N GLN A 332 -20.76 7.42 -1.16
CA GLN A 332 -21.65 8.53 -1.49
C GLN A 332 -23.12 8.08 -1.45
N ASN A 333 -24.01 9.02 -1.11
CA ASN A 333 -25.46 8.84 -1.02
C ASN A 333 -25.95 7.98 0.16
N GLY A 334 -25.14 7.81 1.22
CA GLY A 334 -25.55 7.10 2.43
C GLY A 334 -25.52 5.57 2.30
N ASN A 335 -25.03 5.06 1.17
CA ASN A 335 -24.74 3.64 1.00
C ASN A 335 -23.44 3.30 1.74
N THR A 336 -23.32 2.04 2.14
CA THR A 336 -22.15 1.48 2.80
C THR A 336 -21.48 0.46 1.89
N SER A 337 -20.19 0.19 2.09
CA SER A 337 -19.48 -0.88 1.36
C SER A 337 -20.17 -2.24 1.48
N THR A 338 -20.88 -2.47 2.59
CA THR A 338 -21.63 -3.71 2.82
C THR A 338 -22.82 -3.90 1.89
N ASP A 339 -23.37 -2.83 1.31
CA ASP A 339 -24.48 -2.91 0.36
C ASP A 339 -24.08 -3.53 -0.99
N TYR A 340 -22.76 -3.60 -1.26
CA TYR A 340 -22.19 -4.13 -2.49
C TYR A 340 -21.44 -5.45 -2.29
N ILE A 341 -21.55 -6.07 -1.11
CA ILE A 341 -20.95 -7.38 -0.84
C ILE A 341 -21.87 -8.47 -1.40
N ASN A 342 -21.38 -9.19 -2.39
CA ASN A 342 -22.05 -10.41 -2.86
C ASN A 342 -21.88 -11.52 -1.80
N PRO A 343 -22.95 -12.25 -1.44
CA PRO A 343 -22.83 -13.38 -0.54
C PRO A 343 -21.92 -14.44 -1.14
N PRO A 344 -21.08 -15.13 -0.33
CA PRO A 344 -20.17 -16.14 -0.84
C PRO A 344 -20.94 -17.30 -1.48
N GLU A 345 -20.39 -17.87 -2.55
CA GLU A 345 -20.93 -19.10 -3.11
C GLU A 345 -20.83 -20.26 -2.10
N LYS A 346 -21.65 -21.31 -2.24
CA LYS A 346 -21.64 -22.47 -1.31
C LYS A 346 -20.23 -23.07 -1.09
N LYS A 347 -19.37 -23.01 -2.10
CA LYS A 347 -17.97 -23.47 -2.06
C LYS A 347 -17.06 -22.59 -1.19
N GLU A 348 -17.37 -21.29 -1.10
CA GLU A 348 -16.61 -20.29 -0.33
C GLU A 348 -17.13 -20.11 1.10
N ASP A 349 -18.38 -20.48 1.38
CA ASP A 349 -18.97 -20.41 2.72
C ASP A 349 -18.14 -21.17 3.77
N ALA A 350 -17.52 -22.28 3.35
CA ALA A 350 -16.61 -23.03 4.21
C ALA A 350 -15.37 -22.22 4.67
N LEU A 351 -14.95 -21.20 3.92
CA LEU A 351 -13.79 -20.37 4.27
C LEU A 351 -14.09 -19.48 5.48
N CYS A 352 -15.32 -18.97 5.61
CA CYS A 352 -15.74 -18.09 6.70
C CYS A 352 -15.47 -18.67 8.09
N GLY A 353 -15.64 -19.99 8.26
CA GLY A 353 -15.37 -20.69 9.53
C GLY A 353 -13.90 -21.04 9.77
N THR A 354 -13.05 -20.92 8.75
CA THR A 354 -11.64 -21.36 8.78
C THR A 354 -10.65 -20.21 8.92
N ILE A 355 -10.98 -19.02 8.40
CA ILE A 355 -10.13 -17.83 8.54
C ILE A 355 -10.40 -17.23 9.92
N LYS A 356 -9.42 -17.37 10.82
CA LYS A 356 -9.53 -16.90 12.20
C LYS A 356 -8.54 -15.78 12.47
N MET A 357 -9.05 -14.67 12.98
CA MET A 357 -8.26 -13.50 13.34
C MET A 357 -8.23 -13.30 14.85
N ARG A 358 -7.15 -12.71 15.35
CA ARG A 358 -7.09 -12.29 16.75
C ARG A 358 -8.05 -11.12 16.96
N ASN A 359 -9.06 -11.34 17.78
CA ASN A 359 -9.95 -10.26 18.21
C ASN A 359 -9.27 -9.46 19.35
N ALA A 360 -8.94 -8.19 19.09
CA ALA A 360 -8.31 -7.29 20.06
C ALA A 360 -9.26 -6.83 21.18
N SER A 361 -10.57 -7.03 21.03
CA SER A 361 -11.57 -6.58 22.01
C SER A 361 -11.41 -7.20 23.40
N TYR A 362 -10.86 -8.42 23.50
CA TYR A 362 -10.69 -9.10 24.80
C TYR A 362 -9.55 -8.52 25.65
N SER A 363 -8.54 -7.88 25.04
CA SER A 363 -7.46 -7.23 25.79
C SER A 363 -7.92 -5.92 26.44
N GLY A 364 -8.83 -5.19 25.78
CA GLY A 364 -9.41 -3.95 26.31
C GLY A 364 -10.23 -4.18 27.59
N THR A 365 -11.08 -5.21 27.62
CA THR A 365 -11.90 -5.53 28.79
C THR A 365 -11.04 -5.86 30.01
N LEU A 366 -9.97 -6.63 29.84
CA LEU A 366 -9.08 -6.98 30.94
C LEU A 366 -8.33 -5.75 31.48
N ILE A 367 -7.87 -4.86 30.60
CA ILE A 367 -7.20 -3.61 30.99
C ILE A 367 -8.18 -2.68 31.74
N ILE A 368 -9.43 -2.58 31.28
CA ILE A 368 -10.48 -1.81 31.96
C ILE A 368 -10.76 -2.38 33.36
N LEU A 369 -10.93 -3.70 33.47
CA LEU A 369 -11.16 -4.36 34.76
C LEU A 369 -9.99 -4.18 35.72
N ILE A 370 -8.75 -4.29 35.24
CA ILE A 370 -7.55 -4.05 36.05
C ILE A 370 -7.52 -2.61 36.54
N ASN A 371 -7.78 -1.62 35.68
CA ASN A 371 -7.79 -0.21 36.08
C ASN A 371 -8.87 0.09 37.12
N ILE A 372 -10.09 -0.43 36.95
CA ILE A 372 -11.18 -0.22 37.91
C ILE A 372 -10.83 -0.82 39.28
N CYS A 373 -10.25 -2.02 39.31
CA CYS A 373 -9.94 -2.69 40.58
C CYS A 373 -8.64 -2.21 41.25
N LEU A 374 -7.72 -1.56 40.51
CA LEU A 374 -6.40 -1.19 41.02
C LEU A 374 -6.50 -0.11 42.12
N ALA A 375 -7.35 0.89 41.94
CA ALA A 375 -7.54 1.96 42.91
C ALA A 375 -8.10 1.44 44.24
N ASP A 376 -9.15 0.60 44.17
CA ASP A 376 -9.80 0.02 45.35
C ASP A 376 -8.87 -0.97 46.08
N THR A 377 -8.07 -1.75 45.35
CA THR A 377 -7.10 -2.68 45.94
C THR A 377 -5.93 -1.95 46.60
N VAL A 378 -5.40 -0.89 45.99
CA VAL A 378 -4.36 -0.03 46.60
C VAL A 378 -4.91 0.69 47.84
N HIS A 379 -6.15 1.16 47.80
CA HIS A 379 -6.81 1.78 48.95
C HIS A 379 -7.00 0.76 50.10
N ALA A 380 -7.46 -0.45 49.80
CA ALA A 380 -7.64 -1.50 50.79
C ALA A 380 -6.29 -1.95 51.41
N LEU A 381 -5.24 -2.09 50.61
CA LEU A 381 -3.90 -2.50 51.06
C LEU A 381 -3.21 -1.39 51.88
N SER A 382 -3.34 -0.14 51.48
CA SER A 382 -2.78 1.01 52.23
C SER A 382 -3.45 1.16 53.60
N LYS A 383 -4.77 1.00 53.68
CA LYS A 383 -5.54 1.02 54.94
C LYS A 383 -5.15 -0.12 55.89
N ARG A 384 -4.83 -1.30 55.35
CA ARG A 384 -4.42 -2.48 56.14
C ARG A 384 -3.01 -2.38 56.71
N LYS A 385 -2.12 -1.61 56.07
CA LYS A 385 -0.70 -1.49 56.43
C LYS A 385 -0.38 -0.27 57.30
N SER A 386 -1.29 0.68 57.46
CA SER A 386 -1.01 1.94 58.16
C SER A 386 -2.23 2.46 58.91
N SER A 387 -2.46 1.93 60.11
CA SER A 387 -3.51 2.43 61.02
C SER A 387 -3.13 3.76 61.72
N SER A 388 -1.98 4.37 61.41
CA SER A 388 -1.47 5.52 62.18
C SER A 388 -0.87 6.69 61.38
N ASN A 389 -0.98 6.73 60.04
CA ASN A 389 -0.44 7.86 59.26
C ASN A 389 -1.49 8.48 58.32
N ILE A 390 -1.99 9.66 58.73
CA ILE A 390 -2.86 10.55 57.94
C ILE A 390 -2.23 10.89 56.58
N PHE A 391 -0.90 10.97 56.50
CA PHE A 391 -0.15 11.24 55.26
C PHE A 391 -0.36 10.20 54.13
N ASN A 392 -0.67 8.94 54.45
CA ASN A 392 -0.94 7.93 53.42
C ASN A 392 -2.37 8.04 52.84
N LEU A 393 -3.31 8.59 53.61
CA LEU A 393 -4.69 8.82 53.18
C LEU A 393 -4.76 9.97 52.17
N GLU A 394 -4.08 11.10 52.45
CA GLU A 394 -4.01 12.24 51.52
C GLU A 394 -3.39 11.85 50.18
N LYS A 395 -2.32 11.04 50.21
CA LYS A 395 -1.69 10.55 48.99
C LYS A 395 -2.64 9.66 48.19
N SER A 396 -3.33 8.71 48.85
CA SER A 396 -4.34 7.84 48.20
C SER A 396 -5.51 8.63 47.62
N LEU A 397 -5.98 9.68 48.30
CA LEU A 397 -7.03 10.57 47.79
C LEU A 397 -6.54 11.40 46.60
N GLY A 398 -5.26 11.81 46.61
CA GLY A 398 -4.62 12.46 45.48
C GLY A 398 -4.61 11.59 44.22
N TRP A 399 -4.34 10.27 44.36
CA TRP A 399 -4.44 9.33 43.24
C TRP A 399 -5.87 9.21 42.71
N ILE A 400 -6.86 9.07 43.60
CA ILE A 400 -8.28 8.96 43.22
C ILE A 400 -8.78 10.23 42.53
N HIS A 401 -8.43 11.41 43.04
CA HIS A 401 -8.82 12.68 42.43
C HIS A 401 -8.15 12.96 41.08
N ALA A 402 -6.99 12.34 40.81
CA ALA A 402 -6.30 12.43 39.53
C ALA A 402 -6.85 11.45 38.47
N GLU A 403 -7.75 10.53 38.83
CA GLU A 403 -8.38 9.61 37.88
C GLU A 403 -9.38 10.34 36.97
N SER A 404 -9.50 9.86 35.73
CA SER A 404 -10.29 10.52 34.68
C SER A 404 -11.75 10.73 35.04
N LEU A 405 -12.35 9.81 35.82
CA LEU A 405 -13.75 9.92 36.26
C LEU A 405 -13.95 10.99 37.33
N HIS A 406 -12.96 11.21 38.21
CA HIS A 406 -13.03 12.31 39.18
C HIS A 406 -12.72 13.66 38.56
N LEU A 407 -11.83 13.71 37.55
CA LEU A 407 -11.64 14.93 36.75
C LEU A 407 -12.93 15.30 35.99
N GLN A 408 -13.61 14.32 35.39
CA GLN A 408 -14.92 14.54 34.78
C GLN A 408 -15.97 15.00 35.80
N ARG A 409 -16.01 14.38 36.98
CA ARG A 409 -16.89 14.80 38.09
C ARG A 409 -16.65 16.26 38.46
N GLN A 410 -15.41 16.67 38.68
CA GLN A 410 -15.07 18.06 39.04
C GLN A 410 -15.50 19.05 37.95
N LEU A 411 -15.25 18.73 36.67
CA LEU A 411 -15.71 19.56 35.54
C LEU A 411 -17.25 19.67 35.48
N LEU A 412 -17.97 18.61 35.85
CA LEU A 412 -19.42 18.60 35.90
C LEU A 412 -19.95 19.34 37.14
N GLU A 413 -19.31 19.21 38.28
CA GLU A 413 -19.60 19.97 39.51
C GLU A 413 -19.47 21.48 39.27
N GLU A 414 -18.42 21.93 38.57
CA GLU A 414 -18.24 23.33 38.13
C GLU A 414 -19.37 23.82 37.21
N ARG A 415 -20.02 22.90 36.49
CA ARG A 415 -21.19 23.18 35.65
C ARG A 415 -22.51 23.08 36.41
N GLY A 416 -22.48 22.95 37.74
CA GLY A 416 -23.66 22.83 38.58
C GLY A 416 -24.31 21.44 38.54
N VAL A 417 -23.66 20.44 37.95
CA VAL A 417 -24.15 19.06 37.94
C VAL A 417 -23.76 18.40 39.26
N GLY A 418 -24.76 18.01 40.02
CA GLY A 418 -24.64 17.36 41.32
C GLY A 418 -26.02 17.26 41.97
N PRO A 419 -26.12 16.73 43.19
CA PRO A 419 -25.04 16.30 44.09
C PRO A 419 -24.48 14.90 43.77
N TRP A 420 -23.19 14.68 44.06
CA TRP A 420 -22.48 13.39 43.89
C TRP A 420 -22.36 12.59 45.21
N LYS A 421 -22.08 11.30 45.07
CA LYS A 421 -21.76 10.31 46.12
C LYS A 421 -20.46 9.60 45.76
N ARG A 422 -19.84 8.95 46.76
CA ARG A 422 -18.59 8.16 46.60
C ARG A 422 -17.39 9.00 46.15
N GLY A 423 -17.27 10.23 46.67
CA GLY A 423 -16.20 11.16 46.30
C GLY A 423 -14.77 10.75 46.71
N HIS A 424 -14.64 9.67 47.47
CA HIS A 424 -13.36 9.10 47.93
C HIS A 424 -13.14 7.67 47.42
N GLU A 425 -13.94 7.19 46.46
CA GLU A 425 -13.85 5.86 45.86
C GLU A 425 -13.54 6.01 44.37
N ALA A 426 -13.03 4.97 43.69
CA ALA A 426 -12.56 5.05 42.30
C ALA A 426 -13.62 5.59 41.30
N VAL A 427 -14.90 5.24 41.52
CA VAL A 427 -15.99 5.62 40.62
C VAL A 427 -16.98 6.55 41.33
N PRO A 428 -16.98 7.87 41.04
CA PRO A 428 -17.98 8.79 41.56
C PRO A 428 -19.33 8.57 40.86
N VAL A 429 -20.41 8.67 41.61
CA VAL A 429 -21.77 8.47 41.10
C VAL A 429 -22.68 9.60 41.54
N THR A 430 -23.66 9.98 40.73
CA THR A 430 -24.68 10.95 41.14
C THR A 430 -25.58 10.40 42.24
N LYS A 431 -26.17 11.27 43.05
CA LYS A 431 -27.10 10.84 44.10
C LYS A 431 -28.35 10.17 43.55
N GLU A 432 -28.76 10.58 42.36
CA GLU A 432 -29.92 10.08 41.63
C GLU A 432 -29.45 9.24 40.43
N PHE A 433 -30.10 8.10 40.24
CA PHE A 433 -29.80 7.17 39.15
C PHE A 433 -30.52 7.62 37.87
N GLY A 434 -29.84 7.52 36.72
CA GLY A 434 -30.44 7.84 35.41
C GLY A 434 -30.49 9.33 35.06
N GLN A 435 -29.71 10.18 35.73
CA GLN A 435 -29.56 11.58 35.31
C GLN A 435 -28.73 11.64 34.02
N GLU A 436 -29.35 12.13 32.94
CA GLU A 436 -28.66 12.42 31.68
C GLU A 436 -28.24 13.89 31.67
N PHE A 437 -26.96 14.14 31.37
CA PHE A 437 -26.43 15.49 31.25
C PHE A 437 -26.40 15.90 29.78
N ARG A 438 -26.96 17.07 29.48
CA ARG A 438 -26.78 17.68 28.16
C ARG A 438 -25.32 18.03 27.96
N VAL A 439 -24.64 17.31 27.08
CA VAL A 439 -23.40 17.79 26.46
C VAL A 439 -23.84 18.86 25.47
N GLU A 440 -23.54 20.13 25.73
CA GLU A 440 -23.72 21.17 24.71
C GLU A 440 -22.89 20.79 23.49
N ASP A 441 -23.56 20.50 22.38
CA ASP A 441 -22.93 20.34 21.09
C ASP A 441 -22.39 21.71 20.69
N GLY A 442 -21.06 21.87 20.67
CA GLY A 442 -20.38 23.14 20.34
C GLY A 442 -20.81 23.71 18.98
N ARG A 443 -21.45 22.90 18.14
CA ARG A 443 -22.04 23.30 16.87
C ARG A 443 -23.15 24.35 16.99
N GLU A 444 -23.82 24.47 18.13
CA GLU A 444 -24.95 25.41 18.27
C GLU A 444 -24.50 26.82 18.69
N LYS A 445 -23.43 26.93 19.49
CA LYS A 445 -22.80 28.23 19.84
C LYS A 445 -22.07 28.85 18.65
N ASP A 446 -21.40 28.03 17.83
CA ASP A 446 -20.76 28.51 16.59
C ASP A 446 -21.80 29.02 15.58
N ARG A 447 -22.98 28.38 15.53
CA ARG A 447 -24.09 28.80 14.66
C ARG A 447 -24.69 30.13 15.11
N GLN A 448 -24.85 30.34 16.43
CA GLN A 448 -25.38 31.58 16.97
C GLN A 448 -24.39 32.74 16.81
N PHE A 449 -23.08 32.49 16.99
CA PHE A 449 -22.02 33.49 16.78
C PHE A 449 -21.91 33.93 15.31
N ILE A 450 -22.12 33.00 14.36
CA ILE A 450 -22.19 33.32 12.93
C ILE A 450 -23.46 34.13 12.61
N LEU A 451 -24.61 33.76 13.18
CA LEU A 451 -25.87 34.47 12.93
C LEU A 451 -25.88 35.89 13.51
N ASP A 452 -25.27 36.13 14.68
CA ASP A 452 -25.17 37.48 15.28
C ASP A 452 -24.19 38.39 14.53
N ARG A 453 -23.13 37.84 13.93
CA ARG A 453 -22.27 38.61 13.00
C ARG A 453 -22.96 38.94 11.69
N THR A 454 -23.88 38.09 11.24
CA THR A 454 -24.62 38.32 9.98
C THR A 454 -25.78 39.30 10.19
N SER A 455 -26.29 39.46 11.41
CA SER A 455 -27.39 40.38 11.74
C SER A 455 -26.93 41.81 12.09
N GLN A 456 -25.65 42.02 12.44
CA GLN A 456 -25.10 43.34 12.77
C GLN A 456 -24.42 44.08 11.59
N GLY A 457 -24.40 43.52 10.38
CA GLY A 457 -24.04 44.28 9.18
C GLY A 457 -22.62 44.88 9.17
N GLU A 458 -21.65 44.27 9.86
CA GLU A 458 -20.25 44.67 9.76
C GLU A 458 -19.56 43.92 8.61
N SER A 459 -19.44 44.60 7.47
CA SER A 459 -18.53 44.21 6.39
C SER A 459 -17.07 44.27 6.87
N PRO A 460 -16.22 43.27 6.61
CA PRO A 460 -14.79 43.40 6.83
C PRO A 460 -14.23 44.45 5.87
N GLU A 461 -13.65 45.51 6.41
CA GLU A 461 -12.96 46.56 5.67
C GLU A 461 -11.87 45.98 4.75
N GLN A 462 -11.89 46.48 3.51
CA GLN A 462 -10.81 46.34 2.53
C GLN A 462 -9.57 47.11 3.02
N GLY A 463 -8.48 46.38 3.24
CA GLY A 463 -7.13 46.92 3.20
C GLY A 463 -6.60 46.88 1.77
N ASP A 464 -6.28 48.06 1.26
CA ASP A 464 -5.87 48.41 -0.09
C ASP A 464 -4.56 47.75 -0.56
N GLY A 465 -4.43 47.45 -1.86
CA GLY A 465 -3.20 46.94 -2.48
C GLY A 465 -3.43 46.18 -3.78
N GLY A 466 -3.70 46.89 -4.87
CA GLY A 466 -4.06 46.33 -6.17
C GLY A 466 -2.95 45.60 -6.94
N PHE A 467 -3.36 44.76 -7.91
CA PHE A 467 -3.00 44.90 -9.32
C PHE A 467 -3.83 43.91 -10.17
N HIS A 468 -4.21 44.37 -11.36
CA HIS A 468 -5.07 43.73 -12.36
C HIS A 468 -4.52 42.41 -12.95
N GLY A 469 -5.44 41.51 -13.32
CA GLY A 469 -5.20 40.45 -14.33
C GLY A 469 -6.17 39.27 -14.24
N GLY A 470 -7.33 39.38 -14.88
CA GLY A 470 -8.32 38.30 -14.97
C GLY A 470 -7.97 37.24 -16.03
N VAL A 471 -8.19 35.97 -15.69
CA VAL A 471 -8.37 34.85 -16.63
C VAL A 471 -9.50 33.95 -16.11
N PRO A 472 -10.47 33.54 -16.94
CA PRO A 472 -11.64 32.77 -16.51
C PRO A 472 -11.29 31.30 -16.22
N ARG A 473 -11.85 30.75 -15.13
CA ARG A 473 -11.79 29.29 -14.85
C ARG A 473 -12.87 28.56 -15.68
N PRO A 474 -12.54 27.42 -16.32
CA PRO A 474 -13.52 26.62 -17.06
C PRO A 474 -14.48 25.88 -16.10
N LYS A 475 -15.75 25.82 -16.48
CA LYS A 475 -16.78 24.98 -15.86
C LYS A 475 -16.47 23.52 -16.16
N TYR A 476 -16.21 22.71 -15.14
CA TYR A 476 -16.25 21.25 -15.26
C TYR A 476 -17.71 20.80 -15.22
N GLY A 477 -18.23 20.37 -16.36
CA GLY A 477 -19.45 19.58 -16.44
C GLY A 477 -19.12 18.10 -16.22
N TYR A 478 -19.83 17.45 -15.31
CA TYR A 478 -19.70 16.02 -15.05
C TYR A 478 -20.55 15.23 -16.04
N VAL A 479 -19.93 14.27 -16.72
CA VAL A 479 -20.59 13.26 -17.56
C VAL A 479 -20.74 12.00 -16.73
N SER A 480 -21.97 11.53 -16.58
CA SER A 480 -22.35 10.28 -15.92
C SER A 480 -22.13 9.09 -16.86
N ILE A 481 -21.58 7.99 -16.33
CA ILE A 481 -21.44 6.70 -17.02
C ILE A 481 -22.41 5.68 -16.36
N PRO A 482 -23.22 4.93 -17.12
CA PRO A 482 -24.17 3.95 -16.55
C PRO A 482 -23.49 2.66 -16.06
N VAL A 483 -24.15 1.99 -15.11
CA VAL A 483 -23.66 0.91 -14.23
C VAL A 483 -23.85 -0.50 -14.79
N ASP A 484 -24.24 -0.66 -16.05
CA ASP A 484 -24.53 -2.00 -16.60
C ASP A 484 -23.44 -2.47 -17.57
N ALA A 485 -22.33 -2.99 -17.02
CA ALA A 485 -21.41 -3.94 -17.67
C ALA A 485 -20.35 -4.47 -16.67
N VAL A 486 -20.74 -5.42 -15.80
CA VAL A 486 -19.82 -6.37 -15.12
C VAL A 486 -20.43 -7.75 -15.15
#